data_AF-A0A9W9M0A8-F1
#
_entry.id   AF-A0A9W9M0A8-F1
#
_cell.length_a   1.000
_cell.length_b   1.000
_cell.length_c   1.000
_cell.angle_alpha   90.00
_cell.angle_beta   90.00
_cell.angle_gamma   90.00
#
_symmetry.space_group_name_H-M   'P 1'
#
loop_
_entity.id
_entity.type
_entity.pdbx_description
1 polymer ?
#
loop_
_entity_poly.entity_id
_entity_poly.type
_entity_poly.pdbx_seq_one_letter_code
_entity_poly.pdbx_strand_id
1 'polypeptide(L)'
;MEFPTDADSVAFLKALEPLANVRAVVYLPSWAVLELECGDGRVYEPQSLPGVIAGRTTLYHHSQPRCYETTGNVTRARQLDPSQHVTIFGPLPQDHYNYLQDSFLSPGCRVESGYGLPGSRSESTASASSAGVKLRNLRGEEVLTVANHAFLYSDEVYHPYVHHEKIGDVIDTRPELDISFVKMTPAVSAKFRNTCYFQAEPPKALLAGTYLKQGSWAEVDGMSSGLLSLCAFARRDEKPMRPPGYPETPFQQWQSFTLWAIWGVVDGPITDGVCGAPIVNCDDGAVTGFFHLYDGGRNCLSPNIDDLIAEGWQIA
;
A
#
# COMPACT_ATOMS: atom_id res chain seq x y z
N MET A 1 10.21 -7.98 -18.14
CA MET A 1 11.03 -8.82 -17.24
C MET A 1 10.12 -9.19 -16.08
N GLU A 2 10.12 -10.43 -15.61
CA GLU A 2 9.22 -10.86 -14.54
C GLU A 2 9.89 -10.67 -13.18
N PHE A 3 9.09 -10.38 -12.15
CA PHE A 3 9.58 -10.46 -10.78
C PHE A 3 9.92 -11.90 -10.43
N PRO A 4 10.88 -12.14 -9.51
CA PRO A 4 11.09 -13.48 -8.97
C PRO A 4 9.82 -14.03 -8.33
N THR A 5 9.62 -15.33 -8.46
CA THR A 5 8.55 -16.04 -7.75
C THR A 5 8.89 -16.16 -6.26
N ASP A 6 7.89 -16.49 -5.44
CA ASP A 6 8.11 -16.73 -4.00
C ASP A 6 9.10 -17.87 -3.77
N ALA A 7 9.04 -18.91 -4.62
CA ALA A 7 9.96 -20.03 -4.58
C ALA A 7 11.40 -19.60 -4.90
N ASP A 8 11.59 -18.72 -5.91
CA ASP A 8 12.89 -18.15 -6.24
C ASP A 8 13.43 -17.32 -5.07
N SER A 9 12.57 -16.51 -4.45
CA SER A 9 12.95 -15.66 -3.32
C SER A 9 13.36 -16.49 -2.09
N VAL A 10 12.60 -17.53 -1.76
CA VAL A 10 12.94 -18.47 -0.68
C VAL A 10 14.26 -19.18 -0.96
N ALA A 11 14.49 -19.65 -2.19
CA ALA A 11 15.74 -20.30 -2.55
C ALA A 11 16.94 -19.32 -2.44
N PHE A 12 16.73 -18.07 -2.87
CA PHE A 12 17.71 -17.00 -2.78
C PHE A 12 18.08 -16.70 -1.32
N LEU A 13 17.09 -16.50 -0.44
CA LEU A 13 17.31 -16.18 0.96
C LEU A 13 17.94 -17.35 1.75
N LYS A 14 17.54 -18.60 1.48
CA LYS A 14 18.18 -19.79 2.08
C LYS A 14 19.67 -19.91 1.73
N ALA A 15 20.07 -19.53 0.51
CA ALA A 15 21.47 -19.55 0.13
C ALA A 15 22.32 -18.51 0.89
N LEU A 16 21.68 -17.46 1.41
CA LEU A 16 22.31 -16.34 2.11
C LEU A 16 22.31 -16.46 3.63
N GLU A 17 21.36 -17.19 4.20
CA GLU A 17 21.20 -17.44 5.63
C GLU A 17 22.52 -17.77 6.37
N PRO A 18 23.42 -18.65 5.88
CA PRO A 18 24.68 -18.92 6.58
C PRO A 18 25.68 -17.76 6.55
N LEU A 19 25.51 -16.78 5.66
CA LEU A 19 26.46 -15.71 5.41
C LEU A 19 26.04 -14.38 6.06
N ALA A 20 24.74 -14.09 6.10
CA ALA A 20 24.24 -12.79 6.57
C ALA A 20 22.85 -12.90 7.18
N ASN A 21 22.59 -12.05 8.18
CA ASN A 21 21.24 -11.86 8.69
C ASN A 21 20.55 -10.83 7.80
N VAL A 22 19.66 -11.30 6.93
CA VAL A 22 18.91 -10.47 6.00
C VAL A 22 17.55 -10.13 6.63
N ARG A 23 17.17 -8.85 6.59
CA ARG A 23 15.84 -8.38 7.02
C ARG A 23 14.88 -8.13 5.85
N ALA A 24 15.43 -7.78 4.68
CA ALA A 24 14.66 -7.59 3.46
C ALA A 24 15.51 -7.79 2.20
N VAL A 25 14.86 -8.15 1.10
CA VAL A 25 15.47 -8.21 -0.24
C VAL A 25 14.64 -7.39 -1.21
N VAL A 26 15.29 -6.58 -2.05
CA VAL A 26 14.68 -5.80 -3.11
C VAL A 26 15.19 -6.29 -4.47
N TYR A 27 14.29 -6.80 -5.30
CA TYR A 27 14.57 -7.31 -6.64
C TYR A 27 14.36 -6.21 -7.69
N LEU A 28 15.46 -5.66 -8.19
CA LEU A 28 15.53 -4.77 -9.34
C LEU A 28 15.68 -5.60 -10.63
N PRO A 29 15.56 -5.00 -11.84
CA PRO A 29 15.61 -5.78 -13.08
C PRO A 29 16.87 -6.68 -13.17
N SER A 30 18.05 -6.09 -13.02
CA SER A 30 19.33 -6.81 -13.14
C SER A 30 20.05 -7.05 -11.81
N TRP A 31 19.61 -6.38 -10.74
CA TRP A 31 20.31 -6.35 -9.45
C TRP A 31 19.38 -6.82 -8.32
N ALA A 32 19.97 -7.21 -7.19
CA ALA A 32 19.27 -7.40 -5.93
C ALA A 32 19.94 -6.55 -4.86
N VAL A 33 19.15 -5.85 -4.03
CA VAL A 33 19.64 -5.15 -2.86
C VAL A 33 19.20 -5.91 -1.62
N LEU A 34 20.15 -6.29 -0.78
CA LEU A 34 19.91 -6.98 0.48
C LEU A 34 20.07 -6.01 1.64
N GLU A 35 19.01 -5.85 2.41
CA GLU A 35 19.08 -5.12 3.67
C GLU A 35 19.48 -6.08 4.78
N LEU A 36 20.58 -5.77 5.44
CA LEU A 36 21.12 -6.56 6.55
C LEU A 36 20.56 -6.06 7.88
N GLU A 37 20.38 -6.98 8.82
CA GLU A 37 19.92 -6.67 10.17
C GLU A 37 20.98 -5.86 10.92
N CYS A 38 20.62 -4.65 11.36
CA CYS A 38 21.54 -3.77 12.09
C CYS A 38 21.53 -4.12 13.58
N GLY A 39 22.71 -4.18 14.20
CA GLY A 39 22.83 -4.49 15.63
C GLY A 39 22.73 -5.98 15.94
N ASP A 40 22.90 -6.85 14.93
CA ASP A 40 22.93 -8.31 15.05
C ASP A 40 24.27 -8.86 15.61
N GLY A 41 25.21 -7.97 15.95
CA GLY A 41 26.54 -8.31 16.44
C GLY A 41 27.51 -8.80 15.36
N ARG A 42 27.13 -8.80 14.07
CA ARG A 42 28.00 -9.17 12.96
C ARG A 42 28.67 -7.92 12.37
N VAL A 43 29.89 -8.11 11.87
CA VAL A 43 30.64 -7.09 11.13
C VAL A 43 30.86 -7.62 9.72
N TYR A 44 30.36 -6.88 8.74
CA TYR A 44 30.46 -7.23 7.32
C TYR A 44 31.56 -6.39 6.67
N GLU A 45 32.76 -6.95 6.53
CA GLU A 45 33.91 -6.28 5.91
C GLU A 45 33.68 -6.06 4.40
N PRO A 46 34.36 -5.08 3.77
CA PRO A 46 34.32 -4.91 2.32
C PRO A 46 34.63 -6.23 1.59
N GLN A 47 33.80 -6.60 0.62
CA GLN A 47 33.93 -7.83 -0.18
C GLN A 47 33.79 -9.16 0.61
N SER A 48 33.34 -9.13 1.87
CA SER A 48 33.09 -10.35 2.66
C SER A 48 31.89 -11.16 2.20
N LEU A 49 30.97 -10.54 1.46
CA LEU A 49 29.74 -11.16 0.97
C LEU A 49 29.76 -11.31 -0.56
N PRO A 50 29.06 -12.32 -1.13
CA PRO A 50 29.05 -12.57 -2.57
C PRO A 50 28.53 -11.38 -3.41
N GLY A 51 29.28 -10.97 -4.44
CA GLY A 51 28.84 -9.91 -5.36
C GLY A 51 27.78 -10.35 -6.39
N VAL A 52 27.56 -11.66 -6.55
CA VAL A 52 26.56 -12.23 -7.46
C VAL A 52 25.90 -13.44 -6.82
N ILE A 53 24.57 -13.46 -6.80
CA ILE A 53 23.75 -14.54 -6.22
C ILE A 53 22.62 -14.88 -7.19
N ALA A 54 22.46 -16.17 -7.49
CA ALA A 54 21.45 -16.66 -8.45
C ALA A 54 21.46 -15.89 -9.80
N GLY A 55 22.64 -15.52 -10.29
CA GLY A 55 22.82 -14.78 -11.54
C GLY A 55 22.51 -13.27 -11.48
N ARG A 56 22.20 -12.72 -10.30
CA ARG A 56 21.94 -11.29 -10.10
C ARG A 56 23.12 -10.62 -9.39
N THR A 57 23.50 -9.42 -9.84
CA THR A 57 24.45 -8.58 -9.08
C THR A 57 23.82 -8.20 -7.75
N THR A 58 24.57 -8.39 -6.66
CA THR A 58 24.06 -8.20 -5.30
C THR A 58 24.74 -7.02 -4.63
N LEU A 59 23.93 -6.12 -4.09
CA LEU A 59 24.36 -4.99 -3.27
C LEU A 59 23.88 -5.20 -1.84
N TYR A 60 24.68 -4.77 -0.87
CA TYR A 60 24.39 -4.91 0.56
C TYR A 60 24.18 -3.54 1.19
N HIS A 61 23.07 -3.41 1.89
CA HIS A 61 22.69 -2.22 2.62
C HIS A 61 22.67 -2.55 4.12
N HIS A 62 23.61 -1.99 4.87
CA HIS A 62 23.75 -2.22 6.31
C HIS A 62 23.66 -0.90 7.06
N SER A 63 22.46 -0.30 7.06
CA SER A 63 22.15 0.88 7.85
C SER A 63 20.69 0.88 8.31
N GLN A 64 20.39 1.69 9.33
CA GLN A 64 19.04 1.75 9.89
C GLN A 64 17.98 2.22 8.89
N PRO A 65 18.15 3.36 8.18
CA PRO A 65 17.23 3.74 7.10
C PRO A 65 17.10 2.63 6.08
N ARG A 66 15.93 2.45 5.47
CA ARG A 66 15.75 1.44 4.41
C ARG A 66 16.45 1.89 3.13
N CYS A 67 16.84 0.96 2.26
CA CYS A 67 17.65 1.32 1.09
C CYS A 67 16.86 2.22 0.12
N TYR A 68 15.56 2.00 -0.01
CA TYR A 68 14.69 2.80 -0.89
C TYR A 68 14.42 4.20 -0.32
N GLU A 69 14.40 4.38 1.00
CA GLU A 69 14.28 5.71 1.62
C GLU A 69 15.48 6.62 1.27
N THR A 70 16.63 6.00 0.95
CA THR A 70 17.83 6.73 0.51
C THR A 70 17.95 6.84 -1.01
N THR A 71 17.05 6.24 -1.79
CA THR A 71 17.10 6.37 -3.26
C THR A 71 16.69 7.78 -3.67
N GLY A 72 17.70 8.60 -3.94
CA GLY A 72 17.52 9.96 -4.41
C GLY A 72 16.81 9.99 -5.76
N ASN A 73 15.92 10.97 -5.90
CA ASN A 73 15.19 11.23 -7.12
C ASN A 73 16.13 11.68 -8.25
N VAL A 74 16.24 10.89 -9.34
CA VAL A 74 17.02 11.27 -10.54
C VAL A 74 16.15 11.86 -11.65
N THR A 75 14.83 11.98 -11.42
CA THR A 75 13.92 12.54 -12.41
C THR A 75 13.93 14.08 -12.35
N ARG A 76 13.87 14.73 -13.51
CA ARG A 76 13.84 16.20 -13.59
C ARG A 76 12.74 16.77 -12.70
N ALA A 77 13.05 17.87 -12.01
CA ALA A 77 12.04 18.68 -11.34
C ALA A 77 10.95 19.06 -12.34
N ARG A 78 9.67 18.91 -11.97
CA ARG A 78 8.58 19.42 -12.80
C ARG A 78 8.71 20.95 -12.83
N GLN A 79 8.56 21.54 -14.01
CA GLN A 79 8.59 23.00 -14.18
C GLN A 79 7.41 23.69 -13.48
N LEU A 80 6.32 22.96 -13.29
CA LEU A 80 5.13 23.36 -12.55
C LEU A 80 4.75 22.22 -11.62
N ASP A 81 4.82 22.47 -10.31
CA ASP A 81 4.29 21.58 -9.29
C ASP A 81 3.01 22.20 -8.73
N PRO A 82 1.84 21.56 -8.89
CA PRO A 82 0.59 22.05 -8.31
C PRO A 82 0.67 22.18 -6.78
N SER A 83 1.52 21.40 -6.11
CA SER A 83 1.76 21.51 -4.66
C SER A 83 2.40 22.85 -4.28
N GLN A 84 3.20 23.47 -5.16
CA GLN A 84 3.79 24.80 -4.94
C GLN A 84 2.78 25.94 -5.01
N HIS A 85 1.56 25.66 -5.50
CA HIS A 85 0.44 26.60 -5.50
C HIS A 85 -0.56 26.30 -4.37
N VAL A 86 -0.35 25.22 -3.61
CA VAL A 86 -1.02 25.00 -2.33
C VAL A 86 -0.39 25.97 -1.33
N THR A 87 -1.15 26.97 -0.93
CA THR A 87 -0.65 27.98 0.01
C THR A 87 -0.40 27.32 1.36
N ILE A 88 0.67 27.73 2.05
CA ILE A 88 1.04 27.27 3.41
C ILE A 88 -0.11 27.40 4.44
N PHE A 89 -1.15 28.17 4.10
CA PHE A 89 -2.32 28.46 4.93
C PHE A 89 -3.66 28.10 4.26
N GLY A 90 -3.65 27.46 3.09
CA GLY A 90 -4.86 26.98 2.40
C GLY A 90 -5.17 25.52 2.74
N PRO A 91 -6.44 25.09 2.65
CA PRO A 91 -6.77 23.67 2.80
C PRO A 91 -6.08 22.87 1.68
N LEU A 92 -5.53 21.70 2.03
CA LEU A 92 -5.06 20.74 1.03
C LEU A 92 -6.23 20.40 0.09
N PRO A 93 -5.99 20.23 -1.23
CA PRO A 93 -7.03 19.76 -2.12
C PRO A 93 -7.53 18.41 -1.61
N GLN A 94 -8.79 18.35 -1.17
CA GLN A 94 -9.39 17.15 -0.61
C GLN A 94 -10.83 17.02 -1.11
N ASP A 95 -11.28 15.78 -1.27
CA ASP A 95 -12.66 15.45 -1.55
C ASP A 95 -13.51 15.75 -0.31
N HIS A 96 -14.49 16.61 -0.50
CA HIS A 96 -15.40 17.08 0.55
C HIS A 96 -16.86 16.85 0.16
N TYR A 97 -17.10 16.25 -1.02
CA TYR A 97 -18.44 16.08 -1.55
C TYR A 97 -19.13 14.88 -0.92
N ASN A 98 -20.40 15.03 -0.58
CA ASN A 98 -21.22 13.94 -0.05
C ASN A 98 -21.96 13.22 -1.18
N TYR A 99 -21.34 12.19 -1.74
CA TYR A 99 -21.89 11.48 -2.89
C TYR A 99 -23.15 10.67 -2.57
N LEU A 100 -23.42 10.37 -1.30
CA LEU A 100 -24.61 9.60 -0.90
C LEU A 100 -25.92 10.38 -1.06
N GLN A 101 -25.84 11.73 -1.06
CA GLN A 101 -26.99 12.61 -1.26
C GLN A 101 -27.50 12.56 -2.70
N ASP A 102 -26.60 12.62 -3.68
CA ASP A 102 -26.97 12.85 -5.09
C ASP A 102 -26.62 11.68 -6.02
N SER A 103 -25.78 10.75 -5.60
CA SER A 103 -25.14 9.77 -6.49
C SER A 103 -24.83 8.44 -5.78
N PHE A 104 -23.59 7.97 -5.93
CA PHE A 104 -23.06 6.69 -5.50
C PHE A 104 -21.64 6.90 -4.92
N LEU A 105 -21.23 6.02 -4.01
CA LEU A 105 -19.83 5.96 -3.59
C LEU A 105 -19.01 5.13 -4.55
N SER A 106 -17.75 5.48 -4.72
CA SER A 106 -16.78 4.75 -5.51
C SER A 106 -15.46 4.64 -4.75
N PRO A 107 -14.53 3.80 -5.22
CA PRO A 107 -13.15 3.90 -4.81
C PRO A 107 -12.62 5.34 -4.91
N GLY A 108 -11.66 5.69 -4.06
CA GLY A 108 -11.05 7.02 -3.98
C GLY A 108 -11.82 8.05 -3.16
N CYS A 109 -13.15 7.89 -3.01
CA CYS A 109 -13.97 8.82 -2.22
C CYS A 109 -13.44 8.94 -0.79
N ARG A 110 -13.52 10.13 -0.21
CA ARG A 110 -13.12 10.34 1.19
C ARG A 110 -13.94 9.46 2.14
N VAL A 111 -13.27 8.79 3.06
CA VAL A 111 -13.88 8.16 4.23
C VAL A 111 -13.19 8.66 5.50
N GLU A 112 -13.93 8.74 6.59
CA GLU A 112 -13.43 9.26 7.86
C GLU A 112 -13.81 8.32 9.01
N SER A 113 -12.88 8.12 9.94
CA SER A 113 -13.12 7.33 11.15
C SER A 113 -14.10 8.05 12.07
N GLY A 114 -14.77 7.30 12.93
CA GLY A 114 -15.37 7.86 14.12
C GLY A 114 -14.34 8.56 15.01
N TYR A 115 -14.84 9.30 15.98
CA TYR A 115 -14.03 9.87 17.04
C TYR A 115 -13.36 8.77 17.87
N GLY A 116 -12.17 9.06 18.40
CA GLY A 116 -11.47 8.15 19.30
C GLY A 116 -12.28 7.82 20.55
N LEU A 117 -11.87 6.76 21.26
CA LEU A 117 -12.59 6.25 22.42
C LEU A 117 -12.77 7.32 23.53
N PRO A 118 -13.94 7.38 24.19
CA PRO A 118 -14.17 8.28 25.31
C PRO A 118 -13.12 8.13 26.42
N GLY A 119 -12.56 9.25 26.90
CA GLY A 119 -11.49 9.28 27.90
C GLY A 119 -10.08 9.00 27.37
N SER A 120 -9.93 8.75 26.06
CA SER A 120 -8.61 8.61 25.43
C SER A 120 -7.99 9.96 25.07
N ARG A 121 -6.67 10.00 24.84
CA ARG A 121 -5.98 11.22 24.38
C ARG A 121 -6.42 11.68 22.98
N SER A 122 -7.09 10.81 22.22
CA SER A 122 -7.57 11.04 20.86
C SER A 122 -9.10 11.07 20.78
N GLU A 123 -9.80 11.25 21.90
CA GLU A 123 -11.27 11.24 21.98
C GLU A 123 -11.93 12.21 20.98
N SER A 124 -11.34 13.38 20.71
CA SER A 124 -11.87 14.35 19.75
C SER A 124 -11.21 14.28 18.37
N THR A 125 -10.40 13.23 18.10
CA THR A 125 -9.65 13.08 16.87
C THR A 125 -10.32 12.04 15.98
N ALA A 126 -10.50 12.38 14.71
CA ALA A 126 -10.86 11.47 13.63
C ALA A 126 -9.74 11.49 12.58
N SER A 127 -9.63 10.42 11.79
CA SER A 127 -8.67 10.31 10.70
C SER A 127 -9.40 10.04 9.39
N ALA A 128 -8.87 10.53 8.28
CA ALA A 128 -9.47 10.38 6.96
C ALA A 128 -8.52 9.68 5.99
N SER A 129 -9.11 8.92 5.09
CA SER A 129 -8.44 8.07 4.11
C SER A 129 -9.33 7.94 2.86
N SER A 130 -8.84 7.28 1.82
CA SER A 130 -9.61 7.00 0.62
C SER A 130 -10.34 5.65 0.74
N ALA A 131 -11.57 5.60 0.23
CA ALA A 131 -12.29 4.35 0.04
C ALA A 131 -11.53 3.44 -0.94
N GLY A 132 -11.38 2.18 -0.57
CA GLY A 132 -10.82 1.15 -1.42
C GLY A 132 -11.89 0.58 -2.37
N VAL A 133 -11.96 -0.74 -2.49
CA VAL A 133 -12.92 -1.43 -3.37
C VAL A 133 -13.97 -2.17 -2.57
N LYS A 134 -15.15 -2.35 -3.17
CA LYS A 134 -16.14 -3.29 -2.66
C LYS A 134 -15.77 -4.70 -3.10
N LEU A 135 -15.58 -5.59 -2.14
CA LEU A 135 -15.29 -7.01 -2.35
C LEU A 135 -16.50 -7.86 -2.01
N ARG A 136 -16.57 -9.03 -2.64
CA ARG A 136 -17.51 -10.10 -2.31
C ARG A 136 -16.75 -11.41 -2.20
N ASN A 137 -17.05 -12.22 -1.19
CA ASN A 137 -16.48 -13.58 -1.09
C ASN A 137 -17.43 -14.65 -1.64
N LEU A 138 -16.98 -15.91 -1.61
CA LEU A 138 -17.75 -17.07 -2.06
C LEU A 138 -19.05 -17.32 -1.28
N ARG A 139 -19.18 -16.77 -0.06
CA ARG A 139 -20.41 -16.83 0.75
C ARG A 139 -21.40 -15.70 0.42
N GLY A 140 -21.03 -14.80 -0.49
CA GLY A 140 -21.83 -13.63 -0.85
C GLY A 140 -21.72 -12.48 0.16
N GLU A 141 -20.79 -12.55 1.12
CA GLU A 141 -20.54 -11.45 2.05
C GLU A 141 -19.83 -10.32 1.30
N GLU A 142 -20.33 -9.09 1.45
CA GLU A 142 -19.75 -7.90 0.84
C GLU A 142 -19.10 -7.00 1.89
N VAL A 143 -17.92 -6.48 1.57
CA VAL A 143 -17.15 -5.55 2.41
C VAL A 143 -16.53 -4.45 1.56
N LEU A 144 -16.30 -3.29 2.15
CA LEU A 144 -15.47 -2.23 1.57
C LEU A 144 -14.07 -2.28 2.20
N THR A 145 -13.02 -2.14 1.41
CA THR A 145 -11.65 -1.97 1.94
C THR A 145 -11.37 -0.51 2.27
N VAL A 146 -10.65 -0.25 3.36
CA VAL A 146 -10.10 1.06 3.74
C VAL A 146 -8.71 0.87 4.35
N ALA A 147 -7.90 1.93 4.46
CA ALA A 147 -6.57 1.82 5.08
C ALA A 147 -6.67 1.52 6.58
N ASN A 148 -6.07 0.44 7.07
CA ASN A 148 -6.21 0.03 8.47
C ASN A 148 -5.69 1.09 9.45
N HIS A 149 -4.54 1.71 9.17
CA HIS A 149 -3.95 2.71 10.05
C HIS A 149 -4.84 3.95 10.27
N ALA A 150 -5.77 4.24 9.35
CA ALA A 150 -6.71 5.36 9.49
C ALA A 150 -7.87 5.05 10.46
N PHE A 151 -8.10 3.78 10.82
CA PHE A 151 -9.25 3.36 11.63
C PHE A 151 -8.85 2.62 12.91
N LEU A 152 -7.65 2.87 13.44
CA LEU A 152 -7.14 2.19 14.65
C LEU A 152 -7.89 2.55 15.95
N TYR A 153 -8.64 3.65 15.97
CA TYR A 153 -9.25 4.21 17.19
C TYR A 153 -10.77 4.17 17.20
N SER A 154 -11.39 3.78 16.08
CA SER A 154 -12.83 3.67 15.94
C SER A 154 -13.16 2.67 14.85
N ASP A 155 -14.09 1.78 15.14
CA ASP A 155 -14.64 0.85 14.14
C ASP A 155 -15.64 1.55 13.22
N GLU A 156 -16.13 2.73 13.57
CA GLU A 156 -17.13 3.42 12.77
C GLU A 156 -16.49 4.11 11.56
N VAL A 157 -17.13 3.98 10.40
CA VAL A 157 -16.68 4.60 9.16
C VAL A 157 -17.77 5.51 8.62
N TYR A 158 -17.40 6.75 8.30
CA TYR A 158 -18.29 7.81 7.85
C TYR A 158 -17.89 8.34 6.47
N HIS A 159 -18.84 8.95 5.79
CA HIS A 159 -18.60 9.69 4.55
C HIS A 159 -19.38 11.02 4.51
N PRO A 160 -18.76 12.11 4.02
CA PRO A 160 -17.31 12.30 3.89
C PRO A 160 -16.63 12.60 5.24
N TYR A 161 -17.42 12.95 6.27
CA TYR A 161 -16.90 13.30 7.60
C TYR A 161 -17.70 12.61 8.70
N VAL A 162 -17.10 12.52 9.90
CA VAL A 162 -17.66 11.90 11.11
C VAL A 162 -19.02 12.49 11.54
N HIS A 163 -19.30 13.74 11.18
CA HIS A 163 -20.57 14.41 11.48
C HIS A 163 -21.63 14.25 10.37
N HIS A 164 -21.36 13.43 9.35
CA HIS A 164 -22.28 13.10 8.26
C HIS A 164 -22.80 11.67 8.39
N GLU A 165 -22.86 10.92 7.28
CA GLU A 165 -23.51 9.63 7.23
C GLU A 165 -22.52 8.52 7.61
N LYS A 166 -22.90 7.72 8.61
CA LYS A 166 -22.19 6.48 8.91
C LYS A 166 -22.43 5.48 7.79
N ILE A 167 -21.35 5.06 7.12
CA ILE A 167 -21.43 4.16 5.98
C ILE A 167 -21.28 2.69 6.37
N GLY A 168 -20.68 2.41 7.52
CA GLY A 168 -20.51 1.05 8.02
C GLY A 168 -19.64 0.96 9.26
N ASP A 169 -19.27 -0.26 9.60
CA ASP A 169 -18.41 -0.61 10.73
C ASP A 169 -17.28 -1.53 10.25
N VAL A 170 -16.06 -1.31 10.74
CA VAL A 170 -14.93 -2.23 10.61
C VAL A 170 -15.30 -3.53 11.32
N ILE A 171 -15.24 -4.65 10.59
CA ILE A 171 -15.55 -5.99 11.11
C ILE A 171 -14.35 -6.92 11.11
N ASP A 172 -13.28 -6.55 10.41
CA ASP A 172 -12.07 -7.33 10.30
C ASP A 172 -10.90 -6.41 9.92
N THR A 173 -9.70 -6.74 10.38
CA THR A 173 -8.48 -6.00 10.10
C THR A 173 -7.40 -6.92 9.57
N ARG A 174 -6.59 -6.40 8.66
CA ARG A 174 -5.42 -7.03 8.05
C ARG A 174 -4.25 -6.05 8.16
N PRO A 175 -3.69 -5.86 9.38
CA PRO A 175 -2.66 -4.86 9.62
C PRO A 175 -1.42 -5.03 8.73
N GLU A 176 -1.09 -6.27 8.38
CA GLU A 176 -0.02 -6.59 7.44
C GLU A 176 -0.27 -5.98 6.05
N LEU A 177 -1.50 -6.02 5.54
CA LEU A 177 -1.86 -5.42 4.26
C LEU A 177 -2.19 -3.93 4.38
N ASP A 178 -2.24 -3.40 5.60
CA ASP A 178 -2.84 -2.11 5.92
C ASP A 178 -4.29 -1.97 5.40
N ILE A 179 -5.08 -3.02 5.55
CA ILE A 179 -6.48 -3.06 5.09
C ILE A 179 -7.41 -3.34 6.26
N SER A 180 -8.50 -2.59 6.36
CA SER A 180 -9.65 -2.93 7.18
C SER A 180 -10.86 -3.24 6.30
N PHE A 181 -11.64 -4.25 6.68
CA PHE A 181 -12.90 -4.57 6.04
C PHE A 181 -14.05 -3.91 6.76
N VAL A 182 -14.78 -3.08 6.02
CA VAL A 182 -15.94 -2.36 6.48
C VAL A 182 -17.19 -3.07 6.00
N LYS A 183 -18.03 -3.50 6.93
CA LYS A 183 -19.39 -3.94 6.63
C LYS A 183 -20.25 -2.72 6.41
N MET A 184 -20.50 -2.41 5.13
CA MET A 184 -21.37 -1.30 4.77
C MET A 184 -22.81 -1.54 5.21
N THR A 185 -23.54 -0.46 5.48
CA THR A 185 -25.00 -0.53 5.59
C THR A 185 -25.59 -1.01 4.25
N PRO A 186 -26.76 -1.70 4.26
CA PRO A 186 -27.36 -2.17 3.01
C PRO A 186 -27.62 -1.05 1.99
N ALA A 187 -28.03 0.13 2.46
CA ALA A 187 -28.28 1.29 1.61
C ALA A 187 -27.00 1.80 0.92
N VAL A 188 -25.89 1.86 1.66
CA VAL A 188 -24.60 2.27 1.10
C VAL A 188 -24.03 1.19 0.18
N SER A 189 -24.08 -0.09 0.56
CA SER A 189 -23.56 -1.17 -0.30
C SER A 189 -24.27 -1.21 -1.67
N ALA A 190 -25.58 -0.98 -1.69
CA ALA A 190 -26.37 -0.90 -2.92
C ALA A 190 -25.99 0.30 -3.81
N LYS A 191 -25.45 1.36 -3.21
CA LYS A 191 -24.98 2.57 -3.88
C LYS A 191 -23.47 2.60 -4.08
N PHE A 192 -22.70 1.57 -3.73
CA PHE A 192 -21.26 1.56 -4.01
C PHE A 192 -20.98 0.98 -5.40
N ARG A 193 -20.11 1.62 -6.19
CA ARG A 193 -19.78 1.20 -7.56
C ARG A 193 -18.26 1.11 -7.75
N ASN A 194 -17.77 -0.12 -7.98
CA ASN A 194 -16.39 -0.36 -8.43
C ASN A 194 -16.16 0.11 -9.87
N THR A 195 -17.21 0.24 -10.68
CA THR A 195 -17.13 0.60 -12.11
C THR A 195 -16.83 2.08 -12.37
N CYS A 196 -16.56 2.86 -11.32
CA CYS A 196 -16.20 4.26 -11.39
C CYS A 196 -15.03 4.45 -10.43
N TYR A 197 -14.00 5.17 -10.84
CA TYR A 197 -12.87 5.45 -9.96
C TYR A 197 -12.26 6.83 -10.29
N PHE A 198 -13.08 7.87 -10.15
CA PHE A 198 -12.74 9.23 -10.57
C PHE A 198 -12.10 9.26 -11.98
N GLN A 199 -10.84 9.68 -12.09
CA GLN A 199 -10.11 9.72 -13.36
C GLN A 199 -9.26 8.47 -13.63
N ALA A 200 -9.08 7.60 -12.64
CA ALA A 200 -8.31 6.37 -12.76
C ALA A 200 -9.13 5.23 -13.40
N GLU A 201 -8.42 4.24 -13.96
CA GLU A 201 -9.02 3.02 -14.48
C GLU A 201 -9.91 2.32 -13.42
N PRO A 202 -11.16 1.95 -13.74
CA PRO A 202 -12.04 1.28 -12.78
C PRO A 202 -11.56 -0.13 -12.39
N PRO A 203 -11.59 -0.49 -11.09
CA PRO A 203 -11.35 -1.85 -10.61
C PRO A 203 -12.26 -2.92 -11.25
N LYS A 204 -11.65 -3.96 -11.82
CA LYS A 204 -12.34 -5.08 -12.50
C LYS A 204 -12.08 -6.44 -11.87
N ALA A 205 -10.87 -6.67 -11.35
CA ALA A 205 -10.48 -7.93 -10.72
C ALA A 205 -9.39 -7.68 -9.68
N LEU A 206 -9.14 -8.64 -8.79
CA LEU A 206 -7.93 -8.66 -7.96
C LEU A 206 -6.83 -9.41 -8.71
N LEU A 207 -5.59 -8.92 -8.63
CA LEU A 207 -4.43 -9.58 -9.22
C LEU A 207 -3.42 -9.96 -8.13
N ALA A 208 -3.03 -11.23 -8.12
CA ALA A 208 -1.97 -11.68 -7.24
C ALA A 208 -0.64 -11.05 -7.67
N GLY A 209 0.19 -10.64 -6.71
CA GLY A 209 1.46 -9.95 -6.97
C GLY A 209 2.44 -10.79 -7.78
N THR A 210 2.32 -12.12 -7.73
CA THR A 210 3.07 -13.06 -8.59
C THR A 210 2.82 -12.88 -10.08
N TYR A 211 1.66 -12.34 -10.48
CA TYR A 211 1.33 -12.06 -11.88
C TYR A 211 1.63 -10.62 -12.29
N LEU A 212 2.01 -9.75 -11.35
CA LEU A 212 2.40 -8.38 -11.66
C LEU A 212 3.75 -8.38 -12.39
N LYS A 213 3.82 -7.63 -13.49
CA LYS A 213 5.04 -7.52 -14.29
C LYS A 213 5.80 -6.26 -13.92
N GLN A 214 7.12 -6.39 -13.88
CA GLN A 214 7.99 -5.22 -13.76
C GLN A 214 7.84 -4.33 -15.00
N GLY A 215 7.64 -3.04 -14.77
CA GLY A 215 7.34 -2.02 -15.78
C GLY A 215 5.85 -1.83 -16.05
N SER A 216 4.95 -2.60 -15.42
CA SER A 216 3.51 -2.38 -15.52
C SER A 216 3.13 -1.01 -14.96
N TRP A 217 2.20 -0.36 -15.66
CA TRP A 217 1.66 0.94 -15.27
C TRP A 217 0.32 0.77 -14.57
N ALA A 218 0.14 1.53 -13.50
CA ALA A 218 -1.09 1.57 -12.74
C ALA A 218 -1.49 3.01 -12.45
N GLU A 219 -2.76 3.19 -12.11
CA GLU A 219 -3.35 4.46 -11.72
C GLU A 219 -3.94 4.36 -10.31
N VAL A 220 -3.87 5.48 -9.60
CA VAL A 220 -4.48 5.67 -8.28
C VAL A 220 -5.11 7.06 -8.27
N ASP A 221 -6.37 7.17 -7.92
CA ASP A 221 -7.04 8.44 -7.68
C ASP A 221 -7.63 8.43 -6.25
N GLY A 222 -7.06 9.24 -5.36
CA GLY A 222 -7.45 9.25 -3.95
C GLY A 222 -8.15 10.56 -3.56
N MET A 223 -8.60 10.63 -2.32
CA MET A 223 -9.33 11.81 -1.84
C MET A 223 -8.51 13.11 -1.82
N SER A 224 -7.19 13.09 -2.04
CA SER A 224 -6.32 14.25 -1.83
C SER A 224 -5.37 14.59 -2.99
N SER A 225 -4.87 13.61 -3.74
CA SER A 225 -3.86 13.86 -4.78
C SER A 225 -4.42 14.10 -6.19
N GLY A 226 -5.68 13.71 -6.43
CA GLY A 226 -6.15 13.41 -7.78
C GLY A 226 -5.39 12.22 -8.37
N LEU A 227 -5.42 12.11 -9.71
CA LEU A 227 -4.78 11.01 -10.45
C LEU A 227 -3.25 10.97 -10.28
N LEU A 228 -2.76 9.84 -9.79
CA LEU A 228 -1.37 9.43 -9.74
C LEU A 228 -1.14 8.29 -10.75
N SER A 229 -0.04 8.36 -11.49
CA SER A 229 0.46 7.26 -12.31
C SER A 229 1.60 6.56 -11.58
N LEU A 230 1.56 5.24 -11.53
CA LEU A 230 2.52 4.39 -10.84
C LEU A 230 3.16 3.42 -11.83
N CYS A 231 4.45 3.12 -11.66
CA CYS A 231 5.16 2.10 -12.44
C CYS A 231 5.83 1.10 -11.49
N ALA A 232 5.44 -0.18 -11.59
CA ALA A 232 6.00 -1.24 -10.75
C ALA A 232 7.46 -1.50 -11.15
N PHE A 233 8.44 -1.13 -10.32
CA PHE A 233 9.85 -1.25 -10.70
C PHE A 233 10.64 -2.25 -9.85
N ALA A 234 10.14 -2.65 -8.68
CA ALA A 234 10.79 -3.65 -7.86
C ALA A 234 9.79 -4.46 -7.04
N ARG A 235 10.19 -5.68 -6.68
CA ARG A 235 9.55 -6.49 -5.65
C ARG A 235 10.40 -6.44 -4.39
N ARG A 236 9.77 -6.33 -3.23
CA ARG A 236 10.44 -6.40 -1.93
C ARG A 236 9.81 -7.51 -1.09
N ASP A 237 10.63 -8.41 -0.57
CA ASP A 237 10.20 -9.36 0.46
C ASP A 237 10.84 -8.97 1.79
N GLU A 238 10.04 -8.90 2.84
CA GLU A 238 10.44 -8.42 4.16
C GLU A 238 10.04 -9.40 5.27
N LYS A 239 10.95 -9.57 6.22
CA LYS A 239 10.71 -10.36 7.43
C LYS A 239 9.63 -9.68 8.28
N PRO A 240 8.56 -10.37 8.69
CA PRO A 240 7.53 -9.78 9.53
C PRO A 240 8.09 -9.32 10.87
N MET A 241 7.73 -8.11 11.30
CA MET A 241 8.11 -7.60 12.62
C MET A 241 7.42 -8.40 13.73
N ARG A 242 8.20 -8.91 14.69
CA ARG A 242 7.69 -9.62 15.87
C ARG A 242 8.39 -9.16 17.14
N PRO A 243 7.74 -9.28 18.32
CA PRO A 243 8.39 -9.00 19.58
C PRO A 243 9.64 -9.87 19.79
N PRO A 244 10.63 -9.43 20.59
CA PRO A 244 11.79 -10.24 20.92
C PRO A 244 11.42 -11.59 21.57
N GLY A 245 12.14 -12.66 21.21
CA GLY A 245 11.96 -14.00 21.80
C GLY A 245 11.04 -14.94 21.02
N TYR A 246 10.46 -14.50 19.90
CA TYR A 246 9.72 -15.38 18.99
C TYR A 246 10.67 -16.22 18.12
N PRO A 247 10.25 -17.43 17.70
CA PRO A 247 11.04 -18.26 16.78
C PRO A 247 11.31 -17.54 15.44
N GLU A 248 12.38 -17.94 14.76
CA GLU A 248 12.65 -17.45 13.41
C GLU A 248 11.49 -17.75 12.46
N THR A 249 11.14 -16.73 11.67
CA THR A 249 10.05 -16.83 10.69
C THR A 249 10.60 -17.46 9.41
N PRO A 250 10.05 -18.59 8.94
CA PRO A 250 10.43 -19.18 7.67
C PRO A 250 10.29 -18.19 6.52
N PHE A 251 11.19 -18.23 5.53
CA PHE A 251 11.16 -17.31 4.38
C PHE A 251 9.84 -17.35 3.60
N GLN A 252 9.13 -18.48 3.63
CA GLN A 252 7.80 -18.64 3.01
C GLN A 252 6.72 -17.77 3.67
N GLN A 253 6.97 -17.31 4.90
CA GLN A 253 6.08 -16.42 5.66
C GLN A 253 6.56 -14.97 5.60
N TRP A 254 7.53 -14.64 4.75
CA TRP A 254 7.93 -13.26 4.54
C TRP A 254 6.86 -12.52 3.74
N GLN A 255 6.66 -11.26 4.10
CA GLN A 255 5.65 -10.45 3.46
C GLN A 255 6.20 -9.86 2.17
N SER A 256 5.40 -9.97 1.11
CA SER A 256 5.76 -9.51 -0.23
C SER A 256 5.10 -8.16 -0.53
N PHE A 257 5.86 -7.27 -1.12
CA PHE A 257 5.46 -5.91 -1.47
C PHE A 257 5.90 -5.58 -2.89
N THR A 258 5.16 -4.68 -3.52
CA THR A 258 5.56 -4.02 -4.76
C THR A 258 6.04 -2.61 -4.47
N LEU A 259 7.17 -2.25 -5.07
CA LEU A 259 7.70 -0.89 -5.09
C LEU A 259 7.31 -0.21 -6.40
N TRP A 260 6.70 0.96 -6.26
CA TRP A 260 6.16 1.77 -7.34
C TRP A 260 6.90 3.08 -7.42
N ALA A 261 7.32 3.46 -8.62
CA ALA A 261 7.68 4.84 -8.90
C ALA A 261 6.39 5.61 -9.17
N ILE A 262 6.25 6.81 -8.63
CA ILE A 262 5.01 7.60 -8.66
C ILE A 262 5.24 8.90 -9.43
N TRP A 263 4.26 9.26 -10.23
CA TRP A 263 4.14 10.55 -10.90
C TRP A 263 2.77 11.15 -10.64
N GLY A 264 2.73 12.44 -10.33
CA GLY A 264 1.48 13.12 -10.00
C GLY A 264 1.73 14.28 -9.04
N VAL A 265 0.70 14.69 -8.32
CA VAL A 265 0.82 15.65 -7.21
C VAL A 265 1.27 14.86 -5.99
N VAL A 266 2.59 14.70 -5.85
CA VAL A 266 3.23 13.89 -4.80
C VAL A 266 3.94 14.82 -3.81
N ASP A 267 3.17 15.34 -2.86
CA ASP A 267 3.65 16.08 -1.69
C ASP A 267 3.18 15.32 -0.44
N GLY A 268 4.02 15.20 0.60
CA GLY A 268 3.79 14.31 1.74
C GLY A 268 2.38 14.44 2.35
N PRO A 269 1.99 15.63 2.84
CA PRO A 269 0.64 15.89 3.35
C PRO A 269 -0.50 15.56 2.37
N ILE A 270 -0.27 15.68 1.07
CA ILE A 270 -1.24 15.33 0.04
C ILE A 270 -1.32 13.80 -0.12
N THR A 271 -0.20 13.11 -0.13
CA THR A 271 -0.15 11.65 -0.32
C THR A 271 -0.72 10.87 0.87
N ASP A 272 -0.69 11.42 2.08
CA ASP A 272 -1.25 10.76 3.28
C ASP A 272 -2.76 10.47 3.13
N GLY A 273 -3.50 11.37 2.47
CA GLY A 273 -4.93 11.16 2.22
C GLY A 273 -5.24 10.10 1.15
N VAL A 274 -4.26 9.70 0.35
CA VAL A 274 -4.44 8.72 -0.75
C VAL A 274 -4.49 7.29 -0.22
N CYS A 275 -3.97 7.06 0.99
CA CYS A 275 -3.95 5.76 1.63
C CYS A 275 -5.31 5.06 1.54
N GLY A 276 -5.31 3.76 1.22
CA GLY A 276 -6.50 2.93 1.05
C GLY A 276 -7.09 2.94 -0.36
N ALA A 277 -6.71 3.89 -1.21
CA ALA A 277 -7.13 3.93 -2.61
C ALA A 277 -6.53 2.73 -3.39
N PRO A 278 -7.28 2.07 -4.27
CA PRO A 278 -6.77 0.91 -5.01
C PRO A 278 -5.74 1.31 -6.07
N ILE A 279 -4.69 0.49 -6.22
CA ILE A 279 -3.73 0.58 -7.31
C ILE A 279 -4.25 -0.27 -8.46
N VAL A 280 -4.68 0.38 -9.55
CA VAL A 280 -5.37 -0.29 -10.66
C VAL A 280 -4.50 -0.31 -11.91
N ASN A 281 -4.23 -1.50 -12.43
CA ASN A 281 -3.47 -1.68 -13.65
C ASN A 281 -4.19 -1.06 -14.87
N CYS A 282 -3.47 -0.26 -15.66
CA CYS A 282 -4.05 0.49 -16.79
C CYS A 282 -4.56 -0.42 -17.91
N ASP A 283 -3.94 -1.59 -18.10
CA ASP A 283 -4.23 -2.45 -19.25
C ASP A 283 -5.52 -3.26 -19.11
N ASP A 284 -5.84 -3.68 -17.89
CA ASP A 284 -6.91 -4.66 -17.61
C ASP A 284 -7.82 -4.29 -16.43
N GLY A 285 -7.55 -3.19 -15.73
CA GLY A 285 -8.29 -2.75 -14.55
C GLY A 285 -8.10 -3.64 -13.33
N ALA A 286 -7.06 -4.48 -13.30
CA ALA A 286 -6.82 -5.34 -12.16
C ALA A 286 -6.21 -4.57 -10.99
N VAL A 287 -6.74 -4.78 -9.78
CA VAL A 287 -6.25 -4.21 -8.53
C VAL A 287 -5.08 -5.05 -8.04
N THR A 288 -3.91 -4.43 -7.93
CA THR A 288 -2.66 -5.11 -7.55
C THR A 288 -2.30 -4.89 -6.08
N GLY A 289 -3.00 -3.97 -5.42
CA GLY A 289 -2.77 -3.57 -4.03
C GLY A 289 -3.52 -2.28 -3.72
N PHE A 290 -3.23 -1.72 -2.56
CA PHE A 290 -3.75 -0.43 -2.13
C PHE A 290 -2.60 0.51 -1.81
N PHE A 291 -2.82 1.81 -2.03
CA PHE A 291 -1.85 2.83 -1.67
C PHE A 291 -1.67 2.83 -0.15
N HIS A 292 -0.44 2.70 0.34
CA HIS A 292 -0.16 2.58 1.77
C HIS A 292 0.99 3.50 2.19
N LEU A 293 2.23 3.21 1.78
CA LEU A 293 3.40 3.93 2.30
C LEU A 293 4.10 4.71 1.20
N TYR A 294 4.17 6.02 1.36
CA TYR A 294 4.99 6.92 0.56
C TYR A 294 6.30 7.26 1.31
N ASP A 295 7.43 7.19 0.62
CA ASP A 295 8.76 7.40 1.23
C ASP A 295 9.15 8.88 1.44
N GLY A 296 8.24 9.82 1.18
CA GLY A 296 8.55 11.25 1.16
C GLY A 296 9.25 11.71 -0.13
N GLY A 297 9.44 10.82 -1.11
CA GLY A 297 10.17 11.05 -2.35
C GLY A 297 9.31 10.85 -3.60
N ARG A 298 9.56 9.79 -4.37
CA ARG A 298 8.73 9.43 -5.54
C ARG A 298 8.40 7.95 -5.56
N ASN A 299 8.49 7.28 -4.42
CA ASN A 299 8.20 5.85 -4.35
C ASN A 299 7.06 5.54 -3.39
N CYS A 300 6.24 4.56 -3.77
CA CYS A 300 5.22 3.97 -2.93
C CYS A 300 5.53 2.48 -2.73
N LEU A 301 5.29 2.00 -1.52
CA LEU A 301 5.32 0.59 -1.17
C LEU A 301 3.87 0.11 -0.94
N SER A 302 3.47 -0.93 -1.66
CA SER A 302 2.15 -1.56 -1.47
C SER A 302 2.31 -3.04 -1.12
N PRO A 303 1.68 -3.54 -0.05
CA PRO A 303 1.58 -4.98 0.20
C PRO A 303 0.90 -5.71 -0.96
N ASN A 304 1.36 -6.92 -1.27
CA ASN A 304 0.65 -7.79 -2.22
C ASN A 304 -0.61 -8.35 -1.55
N ILE A 305 -1.70 -8.44 -2.30
CA ILE A 305 -3.02 -8.85 -1.80
C ILE A 305 -3.32 -10.35 -2.03
N ASP A 306 -2.27 -11.17 -2.11
CA ASP A 306 -2.36 -12.59 -2.44
C ASP A 306 -3.26 -13.36 -1.47
N ASP A 307 -3.18 -13.03 -0.18
CA ASP A 307 -4.00 -13.64 0.87
C ASP A 307 -5.49 -13.35 0.69
N LEU A 308 -5.86 -12.14 0.26
CA LEU A 308 -7.28 -11.82 -0.01
C LEU A 308 -7.83 -12.67 -1.14
N ILE A 309 -7.04 -12.88 -2.18
CA ILE A 309 -7.42 -13.72 -3.32
C ILE A 309 -7.52 -15.18 -2.88
N ALA A 310 -6.58 -15.66 -2.07
CA ALA A 310 -6.58 -17.02 -1.54
C ALA A 310 -7.78 -17.30 -0.60
N GLU A 311 -8.21 -16.29 0.16
CA GLU A 311 -9.44 -16.32 0.96
C GLU A 311 -10.74 -16.34 0.11
N GLY A 312 -10.63 -16.12 -1.21
CA GLY A 312 -11.75 -16.15 -2.15
C GLY A 312 -12.50 -14.82 -2.27
N TRP A 313 -11.86 -13.71 -1.91
CA TRP A 313 -12.39 -12.38 -2.20
C TRP A 313 -12.20 -12.02 -3.67
N GLN A 314 -13.19 -11.30 -4.22
CA GLN A 314 -13.17 -10.77 -5.58
C GLN A 314 -13.88 -9.42 -5.61
N ILE A 315 -13.66 -8.64 -6.67
CA ILE A 315 -14.41 -7.41 -6.92
C ILE A 315 -15.91 -7.75 -7.01
N ALA A 316 -16.73 -7.04 -6.22
CA ALA A 316 -18.18 -7.26 -6.12
C ALA A 316 -18.97 -6.66 -7.28
#